data_AF-A0A6V8K3R1-F1
#
_entry.id   AF-A0A6V8K3R1-F1
#
_cell.length_a   1.000
_cell.length_b   1.000
_cell.length_c   1.000
_cell.angle_alpha   90.00
_cell.angle_beta   90.00
_cell.angle_gamma   90.00
#
_symmetry.space_group_name_H-M   'P 1'
#
loop_
_entity.id
_entity.type
_entity.pdbx_description
1 polymer ?
#
loop_
_entity_poly.entity_id
_entity_poly.type
_entity_poly.pdbx_seq_one_letter_code
_entity_poly.pdbx_strand_id
1 'polypeptide(L)'
;MPPTEEEIRVAIAALRSDAHEWREWAATLARASTVVDQLDLSVNDMCALSGVVALPETYATIRHRAQILAAHGALRFTEIADALAGAAAGYEQDERDAVHRLRGQW
;
A
#
# COMPACT_ATOMS: atom_id res chain seq x y z
N MET A 1 23.74 -25.07 -4.57
CA MET A 1 24.65 -24.01 -5.07
C MET A 1 24.15 -22.69 -4.49
N PRO A 2 24.99 -21.88 -3.84
CA PRO A 2 24.57 -20.56 -3.37
C PRO A 2 24.27 -19.64 -4.56
N PRO A 3 23.38 -18.63 -4.40
CA PRO A 3 23.09 -17.66 -5.44
C PRO A 3 24.33 -16.83 -5.80
N THR A 4 24.39 -16.41 -7.06
CA THR A 4 25.41 -15.51 -7.59
C THR A 4 25.11 -14.06 -7.21
N GLU A 5 26.13 -13.19 -7.22
CA GLU A 5 26.00 -11.73 -7.00
C GLU A 5 24.98 -11.11 -7.96
N GLU A 6 24.96 -11.56 -9.21
CA GLU A 6 24.00 -11.10 -10.20
C GLU A 6 22.56 -11.49 -9.84
N GLU A 7 22.34 -12.72 -9.36
CA GLU A 7 21.03 -13.18 -8.89
C GLU A 7 20.55 -12.39 -7.67
N ILE A 8 21.45 -12.05 -6.74
CA ILE A 8 21.13 -11.22 -5.56
C ILE A 8 20.76 -9.80 -6.00
N ARG A 9 21.54 -9.19 -6.90
CA ARG A 9 21.27 -7.86 -7.44
C ARG A 9 19.92 -7.79 -8.15
N VAL A 10 19.60 -8.79 -8.97
CA VAL A 10 18.29 -8.91 -9.64
C VAL A 10 17.17 -9.06 -8.62
N ALA A 11 17.34 -9.89 -7.59
CA ALA A 11 16.34 -10.07 -6.54
C ALA A 11 16.09 -8.78 -5.74
N ILE A 12 17.15 -8.02 -5.39
CA ILE A 12 17.03 -6.72 -4.72
C ILE A 12 16.27 -5.72 -5.58
N ALA A 13 16.55 -5.68 -6.89
CA ALA A 13 15.84 -4.81 -7.82
C ALA A 13 14.36 -5.17 -7.91
N ALA A 14 14.03 -6.47 -7.95
CA ALA A 14 12.65 -6.95 -7.94
C ALA A 14 11.92 -6.55 -6.65
N LEU A 15 12.53 -6.75 -5.47
CA LEU A 15 11.95 -6.32 -4.18
C LEU A 15 11.63 -4.82 -4.15
N ARG A 16 12.50 -3.99 -4.74
CA ARG A 16 12.27 -2.53 -4.85
C ARG A 16 11.15 -2.18 -5.81
N SER A 17 11.07 -2.89 -6.95
CA SER A 17 10.01 -2.72 -7.92
C SER A 17 8.66 -3.07 -7.29
N ASP A 18 8.57 -4.22 -6.64
CA ASP A 18 7.36 -4.66 -5.96
C ASP A 18 6.96 -3.66 -4.85
N ALA A 19 7.91 -3.22 -4.03
CA ALA A 19 7.68 -2.20 -3.02
C ALA A 19 7.09 -0.91 -3.61
N HIS A 20 7.56 -0.50 -4.79
CA HIS A 20 7.05 0.67 -5.49
C HIS A 20 5.60 0.45 -5.94
N GLU A 21 5.28 -0.68 -6.57
CA GLU A 21 3.92 -1.01 -7.00
C GLU A 21 2.95 -1.01 -5.81
N TRP A 22 3.33 -1.62 -4.68
CA TRP A 22 2.52 -1.60 -3.45
C TRP A 22 2.27 -0.17 -2.94
N ARG A 23 3.24 0.76 -3.06
CA ARG A 23 3.03 2.18 -2.71
C ARG A 23 2.07 2.87 -3.66
N GLU A 24 2.11 2.56 -4.95
CA GLU A 24 1.17 3.13 -5.92
C GLU A 24 -0.27 2.69 -5.63
N TRP A 25 -0.45 1.40 -5.28
CA TRP A 25 -1.74 0.89 -4.85
C TRP A 25 -2.20 1.51 -3.53
N ALA A 26 -1.30 1.67 -2.56
CA ALA A 26 -1.59 2.35 -1.30
C ALA A 26 -2.08 3.78 -1.55
N ALA A 27 -1.39 4.54 -2.41
CA ALA A 27 -1.76 5.89 -2.78
C ALA A 27 -3.12 5.94 -3.51
N THR A 28 -3.42 4.95 -4.34
CA THR A 28 -4.72 4.83 -5.02
C THR A 28 -5.84 4.62 -4.02
N LEU A 29 -5.66 3.73 -3.04
CA LEU A 29 -6.65 3.50 -1.98
C LEU A 29 -6.82 4.72 -1.06
N ALA A 30 -5.73 5.41 -0.74
CA ALA A 30 -5.79 6.65 0.04
C ALA A 30 -6.62 7.72 -0.68
N ARG A 31 -6.38 7.92 -1.99
CA ARG A 31 -7.20 8.81 -2.83
C ARG A 31 -8.66 8.37 -2.87
N ALA A 32 -8.93 7.08 -3.04
CA ALA A 32 -10.28 6.54 -3.05
C ALA A 32 -11.01 6.81 -1.73
N SER A 33 -10.34 6.67 -0.58
CA SER A 33 -10.89 7.00 0.73
C SER A 33 -11.31 8.48 0.81
N THR A 34 -10.47 9.41 0.32
CA THR A 34 -10.80 10.84 0.24
C THR A 34 -11.98 11.12 -0.68
N VAL A 35 -12.03 10.47 -1.85
CA VAL A 35 -13.17 10.63 -2.79
C VAL A 35 -14.47 10.13 -2.16
N VAL A 36 -14.43 8.97 -1.50
CA VAL A 36 -15.61 8.41 -0.81
C VAL A 36 -16.11 9.34 0.29
N ASP A 37 -15.21 9.96 1.06
CA ASP A 37 -15.56 10.95 2.09
C ASP A 37 -16.30 12.17 1.51
N GLN A 38 -15.93 12.58 0.29
CA GLN A 38 -16.52 13.72 -0.42
C GLN A 38 -17.85 13.40 -1.11
N LEU A 39 -18.22 12.12 -1.26
CA LEU A 39 -19.50 11.72 -1.82
C LEU A 39 -20.60 11.96 -0.78
N ASP A 40 -21.07 13.19 -0.66
CA ASP A 40 -22.23 13.54 0.14
C ASP A 40 -23.49 13.60 -0.70
N LEU A 41 -24.45 12.71 -0.38
CA LEU A 41 -25.80 12.78 -0.92
C LEU A 41 -26.67 13.37 0.18
N SER A 42 -27.12 14.59 -0.03
CA SER A 42 -28.03 15.23 0.91
C SER A 42 -29.43 14.61 0.81
N VAL A 43 -30.23 14.81 1.85
CA VAL A 43 -31.66 14.41 1.83
C VAL A 43 -32.40 15.04 0.65
N ASN A 44 -31.97 16.23 0.20
CA ASN A 44 -32.53 16.92 -0.97
C ASN A 44 -32.17 16.22 -2.30
N ASP A 45 -30.99 15.61 -2.39
CA ASP A 45 -30.59 14.81 -3.57
C ASP A 45 -31.35 13.48 -3.63
N MET A 46 -31.77 12.98 -2.46
CA MET A 46 -32.57 11.76 -2.33
C MET A 46 -34.09 12.00 -2.33
N CYS A 47 -34.57 13.23 -2.54
CA CYS A 47 -35.98 13.61 -2.50
C CYS A 47 -36.92 12.83 -3.45
N ALA A 48 -36.39 12.08 -4.43
CA ALA A 48 -37.18 11.19 -5.28
C ALA A 48 -37.41 9.78 -4.70
N LEU A 49 -36.63 9.36 -3.69
CA LEU A 49 -36.67 8.03 -3.06
C LEU A 49 -37.03 8.07 -1.56
N SER A 50 -37.20 9.26 -0.99
CA SER A 50 -37.43 9.53 0.44
C SER A 50 -38.75 8.99 1.01
N GLY A 51 -39.60 8.36 0.18
CA GLY A 51 -40.75 7.59 0.66
C GLY A 51 -40.36 6.30 1.40
N VAL A 52 -39.11 5.84 1.26
CA VAL A 52 -38.56 4.70 2.01
C VAL A 52 -37.69 5.21 3.16
N VAL A 53 -38.21 5.09 4.37
CA VAL A 53 -37.52 5.45 5.62
C VAL A 53 -36.17 4.71 5.71
N ALA A 54 -35.09 5.41 6.11
CA ALA A 54 -33.73 4.92 6.37
C ALA A 54 -32.71 4.86 5.18
N LEU A 55 -33.03 5.35 3.98
CA LEU A 55 -32.07 5.38 2.86
C LEU A 55 -30.84 6.29 3.10
N PRO A 56 -30.99 7.55 3.57
CA PRO A 56 -29.84 8.42 3.83
C PRO A 56 -28.88 7.85 4.89
N GLU A 57 -29.41 7.27 5.96
CA GLU A 57 -28.63 6.67 7.04
C GLU A 57 -27.88 5.41 6.56
N THR A 58 -28.55 4.60 5.74
CA THR A 58 -27.95 3.42 5.11
C THR A 58 -26.82 3.83 4.17
N TYR A 59 -27.04 4.86 3.35
CA TYR A 59 -26.02 5.41 2.46
C TYR A 59 -24.81 5.93 3.24
N ALA A 60 -25.03 6.76 4.27
CA ALA A 60 -23.97 7.28 5.11
C ALA A 60 -23.16 6.15 5.78
N THR A 61 -23.83 5.10 6.24
CA THR A 61 -23.18 3.91 6.83
C THR A 61 -22.30 3.18 5.81
N ILE A 62 -22.80 2.95 4.59
CA ILE A 62 -22.05 2.27 3.52
C ILE A 62 -20.85 3.12 3.11
N ARG A 63 -21.03 4.43 2.91
CA ARG A 63 -19.97 5.38 2.59
C ARG A 63 -18.86 5.34 3.63
N HIS A 64 -19.22 5.46 4.91
CA HIS A 64 -18.26 5.44 6.00
C HIS A 64 -17.48 4.11 6.07
N ARG A 65 -18.15 2.97 5.87
CA ARG A 65 -17.48 1.66 5.81
C ARG A 65 -16.52 1.55 4.62
N ALA A 66 -16.91 2.05 3.45
CA ALA A 66 -16.06 2.07 2.26
C ALA A 66 -14.82 2.95 2.46
N GLN A 67 -14.98 4.13 3.08
CA GLN A 67 -13.89 5.03 3.45
C GLN A 67 -12.89 4.34 4.39
N ILE A 68 -13.38 3.70 5.45
CA ILE A 68 -12.54 2.95 6.41
C ILE A 68 -11.81 1.81 5.70
N LEU A 69 -12.51 1.04 4.87
CA LEU A 69 -11.91 -0.08 4.16
C LEU A 69 -10.78 0.38 3.24
N ALA A 70 -10.99 1.46 2.48
CA ALA A 70 -9.97 2.05 1.61
C ALA A 70 -8.78 2.59 2.42
N ALA A 71 -9.03 3.27 3.53
CA ALA A 71 -7.96 3.78 4.41
C ALA A 71 -7.13 2.64 5.02
N HIS A 72 -7.79 1.59 5.51
CA HIS A 72 -7.11 0.41 6.05
C HIS A 72 -6.31 -0.33 4.97
N GLY A 73 -6.87 -0.48 3.75
CA GLY A 73 -6.14 -1.08 2.64
C GLY A 73 -4.90 -0.28 2.26
N ALA A 74 -4.99 1.06 2.23
CA ALA A 74 -3.84 1.93 1.99
C ALA A 74 -2.73 1.72 3.04
N LEU A 75 -3.10 1.62 4.32
CA LEU A 75 -2.15 1.35 5.40
C LEU A 75 -1.46 -0.01 5.21
N ARG A 76 -2.22 -1.08 4.94
CA ARG A 76 -1.66 -2.42 4.76
C ARG A 76 -0.71 -2.51 3.56
N PHE A 77 -1.05 -1.84 2.46
CA PHE A 77 -0.16 -1.83 1.29
C PHE A 77 1.12 -1.03 1.54
N THR A 78 1.04 0.03 2.35
CA THR A 78 2.22 0.77 2.80
C THR A 78 3.13 -0.10 3.67
N GLU A 79 2.56 -0.84 4.63
CA GLU A 79 3.31 -1.78 5.47
C GLU A 79 4.02 -2.87 4.63
N ILE A 80 3.36 -3.41 3.61
CA ILE A 80 3.97 -4.39 2.69
C ILE A 80 5.13 -3.75 1.92
N ALA A 81 4.91 -2.56 1.35
CA ALA A 81 5.96 -1.85 0.63
C ALA A 81 7.20 -1.57 1.50
N ASP A 82 6.98 -1.14 2.74
CA ASP A 82 8.08 -0.84 3.66
C ASP A 82 8.82 -2.12 4.10
N ALA A 83 8.12 -3.24 4.27
CA ALA A 83 8.74 -4.53 4.53
C ALA A 83 9.63 -4.98 3.37
N LEU A 84 9.15 -4.85 2.12
CA LEU A 84 9.91 -5.20 0.92
C LEU A 84 11.14 -4.28 0.73
N ALA A 85 10.97 -2.97 0.92
CA ALA A 85 12.06 -2.01 0.87
C ALA A 85 13.10 -2.26 1.96
N GLY A 86 12.64 -2.61 3.17
CA GLY A 86 13.51 -2.98 4.30
C GLY A 86 14.30 -4.26 4.01
N ALA A 87 13.66 -5.29 3.44
CA ALA A 87 14.35 -6.51 3.03
C ALA A 87 15.41 -6.24 1.95
N ALA A 88 15.08 -5.44 0.93
CA ALA A 88 16.04 -5.04 -0.10
C ALA A 88 17.25 -4.30 0.48
N ALA A 89 17.03 -3.37 1.42
CA ALA A 89 18.11 -2.65 2.09
C ALA A 89 18.99 -3.57 2.95
N GLY A 90 18.39 -4.56 3.63
CA GLY A 90 19.12 -5.57 4.39
C GLY A 90 20.06 -6.37 3.52
N TYR A 91 19.57 -6.88 2.38
CA TYR A 91 20.39 -7.66 1.45
C TYR A 91 21.54 -6.83 0.85
N GLU A 92 21.32 -5.57 0.50
CA GLU A 92 22.41 -4.69 0.03
C GLU A 92 23.48 -4.47 1.09
N GLN A 93 23.07 -4.33 2.35
CA GLN A 93 24.01 -4.14 3.45
C GLN A 93 24.85 -5.40 3.68
N ASP A 94 24.21 -6.57 3.65
CA ASP A 94 24.88 -7.87 3.79
C ASP A 94 25.92 -8.09 2.69
N GLU A 95 25.62 -7.71 1.44
CA GLU A 95 26.60 -7.78 0.33
C GLU A 95 27.79 -6.84 0.55
N ARG A 96 27.56 -5.59 0.96
CA ARG A 96 28.64 -4.64 1.25
C ARG A 96 29.55 -5.16 2.35
N ASP A 97 28.96 -5.67 3.43
CA ASP A 97 29.70 -6.21 4.57
C ASP A 97 30.49 -7.47 4.19
N ALA A 98 29.94 -8.32 3.31
CA ALA A 98 30.66 -9.47 2.76
C ALA A 98 31.89 -9.05 1.93
N VAL A 99 31.74 -8.06 1.05
CA VAL A 99 32.86 -7.52 0.25
C VAL A 99 33.93 -6.90 1.14
N HIS A 100 33.54 -6.15 2.18
CA HIS A 100 34.49 -5.56 3.14
C HIS A 100 35.26 -6.63 3.92
N ARG A 101 34.60 -7.70 4.38
CA ARG A 101 35.27 -8.84 5.04
C ARG A 101 36.28 -9.52 4.12
N LEU A 102 35.95 -9.71 2.84
CA LEU A 102 36.87 -10.30 1.85
C LEU A 102 38.08 -9.40 1.54
N ARG A 103 37.91 -8.08 1.56
CA ARG A 103 38.99 -7.11 1.28
C ARG A 103 39.88 -6.83 2.49
N GLY A 104 39.39 -7.03 3.72
CA GLY A 104 40.15 -6.86 4.96
C GLY A 104 40.93 -8.09 5.44
N GLN A 105 40.83 -9.22 4.72
CA GLN A 105 41.57 -10.46 5.00
C GLN A 105 42.85 -10.63 4.15
N TRP A 106 43.40 -9.54 3.59
CA TRP A 106 44.69 -9.54 2.87
C TRP A 106 45.77 -8.83 3.69
#